data_AF-A0A811VGX7-F1
#
_entry.id   AF-A0A811VGX7-F1
#
_cell.length_a   1.000
_cell.length_b   1.000
_cell.length_c   1.000
_cell.angle_alpha   90.00
_cell.angle_beta   90.00
_cell.angle_gamma   90.00
#
_symmetry.space_group_name_H-M   'P 1'
#
loop_
_entity.id
_entity.type
_entity.pdbx_description
1 polymer ?
#
loop_
_entity_poly.entity_id
_entity_poly.type
_entity_poly.pdbx_seq_one_letter_code
_entity_poly.pdbx_strand_id
1 'polypeptide(L)'
;MLRCRSTLGALSGLFKLPFVKLWHALHKCYGVSCMSFAWFAQKMHAFGTDLGQETGILAISLMANRRLHALERFLWLILVFVSIFCAISLSRVQMKRYFTSPTVISVDRDYRGWHGALPAVTLCYYDHIDSFKANEFIQNNWNVSIVDKDYFYFMDFLYAVVNATASNYADLARFAEDERFDEVNLSEMVRAIDRPFEQVLTSFDKQNASIQIRPVMTERGYCYAINSPMSEILAGRNIEYKDVIQPLTCEYGSQQCFIKMDLYESTGTVDVHSPFEVSASDANIIALHKSDEIIASFKVLETV
;
A
#
# COMPACT_ATOMS: atom_id res chain seq x y z
N MET A 1 -18.68 77.03 -5.36
CA MET A 1 -18.06 77.41 -6.65
C MET A 1 -18.81 76.67 -7.74
N LEU A 2 -19.42 77.25 -8.78
CA LEU A 2 -19.70 78.60 -9.30
C LEU A 2 -20.64 78.25 -10.48
N ARG A 3 -21.79 78.87 -10.78
CA ARG A 3 -22.51 80.07 -10.32
C ARG A 3 -23.93 79.93 -10.94
N CYS A 4 -25.01 79.99 -10.15
CA CYS A 4 -25.89 81.16 -9.96
C CYS A 4 -26.65 81.56 -11.26
N ARG A 5 -27.98 81.66 -11.29
CA ARG A 5 -28.73 82.65 -10.51
C ARG A 5 -30.20 82.28 -10.29
N SER A 6 -30.63 82.49 -9.05
CA SER A 6 -32.00 82.72 -8.59
C SER A 6 -32.56 84.08 -9.04
N THR A 7 -33.86 84.15 -9.31
CA THR A 7 -34.78 85.25 -8.92
C THR A 7 -36.21 84.75 -9.19
N LEU A 8 -37.03 84.52 -8.15
CA LEU A 8 -37.90 85.47 -7.44
C LEU A 8 -39.13 85.93 -8.26
N GLY A 9 -40.30 85.88 -7.59
CA GLY A 9 -41.54 86.56 -8.00
C GLY A 9 -42.59 85.59 -8.53
N ALA A 10 -43.40 84.96 -7.68
CA ALA A 10 -44.65 85.50 -7.13
C ALA A 10 -45.73 85.74 -8.20
N LEU A 11 -46.80 84.94 -8.05
CA LEU A 11 -48.20 85.27 -8.36
C LEU A 11 -48.55 85.75 -9.77
N SER A 12 -49.22 84.89 -10.54
CA SER A 12 -50.64 85.06 -10.92
C SER A 12 -50.94 84.34 -12.25
N GLY A 13 -52.16 83.82 -12.39
CA GLY A 13 -52.69 83.33 -13.67
C GLY A 13 -52.64 81.81 -13.80
N LEU A 14 -53.46 81.04 -13.09
CA LEU A 14 -54.74 80.54 -13.60
C LEU A 14 -54.66 79.87 -14.99
N PHE A 15 -55.08 78.60 -14.98
CA PHE A 15 -55.63 77.79 -16.07
C PHE A 15 -54.70 76.84 -16.86
N LYS A 16 -54.92 75.55 -16.55
CA LYS A 16 -54.90 74.36 -17.45
C LYS A 16 -53.55 73.81 -17.89
N LEU A 17 -53.10 72.75 -17.21
CA LEU A 17 -52.22 71.72 -17.79
C LEU A 17 -52.93 70.36 -17.74
N PRO A 18 -53.02 69.61 -18.85
CA PRO A 18 -53.92 68.47 -18.97
C PRO A 18 -53.26 67.18 -18.45
N PHE A 19 -54.04 66.45 -17.64
CA PHE A 19 -53.81 65.09 -17.11
C PHE A 19 -53.33 64.05 -18.15
N VAL A 20 -53.51 64.35 -19.44
CA VAL A 20 -53.22 63.48 -20.60
C VAL A 20 -51.73 63.27 -20.85
N LYS A 21 -50.85 64.24 -20.57
CA LYS A 21 -49.41 64.11 -20.88
C LYS A 21 -48.64 63.18 -19.94
N LEU A 22 -49.06 63.08 -18.66
CA LEU A 22 -48.45 62.19 -17.67
C LEU A 22 -48.85 60.72 -17.91
N TRP A 23 -50.11 60.49 -18.31
CA TRP A 23 -50.64 59.16 -18.66
C TRP A 23 -49.97 58.58 -19.92
N HIS A 24 -49.71 59.41 -20.94
CA HIS A 24 -49.01 58.96 -22.15
C HIS A 24 -47.54 58.58 -21.92
N ALA A 25 -46.85 59.20 -20.95
CA ALA A 25 -45.47 58.86 -20.62
C ALA A 25 -45.36 57.49 -19.92
N LEU A 26 -46.28 57.20 -18.98
CA LEU A 26 -46.37 55.90 -18.32
C LEU A 26 -46.79 54.78 -19.30
N HIS A 27 -47.74 55.04 -20.20
CA HIS A 27 -48.15 54.08 -21.23
C HIS A 27 -47.04 53.80 -22.26
N LYS A 28 -46.19 54.80 -22.57
CA LYS A 28 -45.01 54.62 -23.44
C LYS A 28 -43.90 53.82 -22.75
N CYS A 29 -43.60 54.06 -21.47
CA CYS A 29 -42.64 53.23 -20.71
C CYS A 29 -43.14 51.78 -20.55
N TYR A 30 -44.43 51.58 -20.31
CA TYR A 30 -45.03 50.23 -20.24
C TYR A 30 -45.00 49.54 -21.61
N GLY A 31 -45.27 50.27 -22.70
CA GLY A 31 -45.23 49.75 -24.07
C GLY A 31 -43.82 49.38 -24.55
N VAL A 32 -42.79 50.17 -24.23
CA VAL A 32 -41.38 49.86 -24.57
C VAL A 32 -40.86 48.68 -23.75
N SER A 33 -41.21 48.58 -22.46
CA SER A 33 -40.91 47.42 -21.62
C SER A 33 -41.58 46.14 -22.15
N CYS A 34 -42.86 46.23 -22.53
CA CYS A 34 -43.63 45.10 -23.05
C CYS A 34 -43.15 44.65 -24.44
N MET A 35 -42.73 45.58 -25.32
CA MET A 35 -42.10 45.24 -26.60
C MET A 35 -40.73 44.57 -26.41
N SER A 36 -39.90 45.04 -25.47
CA SER A 36 -38.64 44.37 -25.13
C SER A 36 -38.86 42.97 -24.58
N PHE A 37 -39.89 42.77 -23.74
CA PHE A 37 -40.25 41.47 -23.19
C PHE A 37 -40.80 40.52 -24.26
N ALA A 38 -41.63 41.01 -25.18
CA ALA A 38 -42.14 40.23 -26.30
C ALA A 38 -41.04 39.82 -27.29
N TRP A 39 -40.10 40.73 -27.58
CA TRP A 39 -38.92 40.45 -28.39
C TRP A 39 -38.02 39.39 -27.74
N PHE A 40 -37.78 39.52 -26.43
CA PHE A 40 -37.01 38.53 -25.67
C PHE A 40 -37.70 37.16 -25.64
N ALA A 41 -39.02 37.12 -25.44
CA ALA A 41 -39.80 35.89 -25.45
C ALA A 41 -39.79 35.18 -26.82
N GLN A 42 -39.86 35.95 -27.92
CA GLN A 42 -39.73 35.41 -29.27
C GLN A 42 -38.34 34.83 -29.53
N LYS A 43 -37.29 35.52 -29.06
CA LYS A 43 -35.90 35.06 -29.19
C LYS A 43 -35.62 33.81 -28.36
N MET A 44 -36.13 33.75 -27.13
CA MET A 44 -36.04 32.58 -26.25
C MET A 44 -36.79 31.37 -26.83
N HIS A 45 -37.92 31.61 -27.49
CA HIS A 45 -38.66 30.56 -28.16
C HIS A 45 -37.90 29.98 -29.36
N ALA A 46 -37.34 30.83 -30.22
CA ALA A 46 -36.53 30.38 -31.36
C ALA A 46 -35.29 29.60 -30.88
N PHE A 47 -34.63 30.10 -29.83
CA PHE A 47 -33.52 29.41 -29.20
C PHE A 47 -33.92 28.05 -28.61
N GLY A 48 -35.08 27.96 -27.96
CA GLY A 48 -35.59 26.71 -27.41
C GLY A 48 -35.97 25.67 -28.48
N THR A 49 -36.50 26.10 -29.62
CA THR A 49 -36.80 25.20 -30.75
C THR A 49 -35.52 24.66 -31.39
N ASP A 50 -34.53 25.53 -31.57
CA ASP A 50 -33.24 25.14 -32.18
C ASP A 50 -32.47 24.20 -31.24
N LEU A 51 -32.39 24.53 -29.94
CA LEU A 51 -31.78 23.66 -28.94
C LEU A 51 -32.48 22.29 -28.81
N GLY A 52 -33.81 22.26 -28.86
CA GLY A 52 -34.57 21.02 -28.75
C GLY A 52 -34.33 20.07 -29.93
N GLN A 53 -34.05 20.62 -31.12
CA GLN A 53 -33.74 19.84 -32.32
C GLN A 53 -32.29 19.35 -32.33
N GLU A 54 -31.34 20.18 -31.89
CA GLU A 54 -29.91 19.84 -31.89
C GLU A 54 -29.49 18.91 -30.73
N THR A 55 -30.07 19.09 -29.53
CA THR A 55 -29.67 18.31 -28.33
C THR A 55 -30.39 16.97 -28.19
N GLY A 56 -31.48 16.75 -28.93
CA GLY A 56 -32.33 15.56 -28.80
C GLY A 56 -33.06 15.44 -27.47
N ILE A 57 -33.02 16.46 -26.60
CA ILE A 57 -33.68 16.45 -25.29
C ILE A 57 -35.18 16.72 -25.47
N LEU A 58 -35.99 15.67 -25.35
CA LEU A 58 -37.45 15.69 -25.55
C LEU A 58 -38.14 16.81 -24.73
N ALA A 59 -37.72 17.02 -23.49
CA ALA A 59 -38.31 18.01 -22.60
C ALA A 59 -38.14 19.46 -23.11
N ILE A 60 -37.03 19.77 -23.79
CA ILE A 60 -36.77 21.11 -24.36
C ILE A 60 -37.65 21.33 -25.60
N SER A 61 -37.80 20.31 -26.44
CA SER A 61 -38.70 20.33 -27.61
C SER A 61 -40.17 20.52 -27.21
N LEU A 62 -40.63 19.85 -26.15
CA LEU A 62 -41.99 19.99 -25.62
C LEU A 62 -42.23 21.36 -24.97
N MET A 63 -41.23 21.93 -24.29
CA MET A 63 -41.31 23.28 -23.74
C MET A 63 -41.44 24.36 -24.82
N ALA A 64 -40.80 24.16 -25.97
CA ALA A 64 -40.84 25.09 -27.11
C ALA A 64 -42.08 24.93 -28.00
N ASN A 65 -42.89 23.88 -27.82
CA ASN A 65 -44.05 23.63 -28.68
C ASN A 65 -45.25 24.55 -28.34
N ARG A 66 -45.58 25.47 -29.26
CA ARG A 66 -46.71 26.42 -29.10
C ARG A 66 -48.10 25.79 -29.05
N ARG A 67 -48.25 24.52 -29.40
CA ARG A 67 -49.55 23.83 -29.44
C ARG A 67 -49.97 23.24 -28.08
N LEU A 68 -49.05 23.12 -27.13
CA LEU A 68 -49.32 22.57 -25.80
C LEU A 68 -49.82 23.63 -24.83
N HIS A 69 -50.61 23.23 -23.82
CA HIS A 69 -51.11 24.15 -22.80
C HIS A 69 -49.97 24.75 -21.96
N ALA A 70 -50.16 25.98 -21.47
CA ALA A 70 -49.16 26.68 -20.68
C ALA A 70 -48.75 25.93 -19.39
N LEU A 71 -49.71 25.22 -18.76
CA LEU A 71 -49.47 24.38 -17.58
C LEU A 71 -48.55 23.19 -17.90
N GLU A 72 -48.74 22.56 -19.06
CA GLU A 72 -47.92 21.44 -19.50
C GLU A 72 -46.49 21.89 -19.78
N ARG A 73 -46.30 23.06 -20.42
CA ARG A 73 -44.96 23.64 -20.62
C ARG A 73 -44.26 23.98 -19.31
N PHE A 74 -45.02 24.48 -18.32
CA PHE A 74 -44.48 24.78 -17.00
C PHE A 74 -44.05 23.51 -16.24
N LEU A 75 -44.83 22.42 -16.38
CA LEU A 75 -44.46 21.11 -15.84
C LEU A 75 -43.15 20.61 -16.48
N TRP A 76 -43.02 20.68 -17.81
CA TRP A 76 -41.78 20.28 -18.49
C TRP A 76 -40.57 21.12 -18.07
N LEU A 77 -40.77 22.42 -17.87
CA LEU A 77 -39.75 23.32 -17.34
C LEU A 77 -39.28 22.87 -15.95
N ILE A 78 -40.22 22.60 -15.03
CA ILE A 78 -39.88 22.10 -13.68
C ILE A 78 -39.09 20.79 -13.75
N LEU A 79 -39.51 19.85 -14.60
CA LEU A 79 -38.82 18.57 -14.75
C LEU A 79 -37.38 18.73 -15.22
N VAL A 80 -37.11 19.65 -16.15
CA VAL A 80 -35.74 19.94 -16.61
C VAL A 80 -34.89 20.50 -15.46
N PHE A 81 -35.42 21.45 -14.69
CA PHE A 81 -34.67 22.01 -13.56
C PHE A 81 -34.37 20.97 -12.47
N VAL A 82 -35.36 20.14 -12.13
CA VAL A 82 -35.18 19.05 -11.16
C VAL A 82 -34.14 18.05 -11.67
N SER A 83 -34.18 17.68 -12.96
CA SER A 83 -33.22 16.77 -13.57
C SER A 83 -31.78 17.29 -13.51
N ILE A 84 -31.55 18.57 -13.86
CA ILE A 84 -30.24 19.21 -13.79
C ILE A 84 -29.72 19.25 -12.34
N PHE A 85 -30.59 19.61 -11.39
CA PHE A 85 -30.22 19.65 -9.97
C PHE A 85 -29.82 18.27 -9.43
N CYS A 86 -30.59 17.23 -9.78
CA CYS A 86 -30.27 15.84 -9.43
C CYS A 86 -28.95 15.39 -10.06
N ALA A 87 -28.73 15.70 -11.35
CA ALA A 87 -27.50 15.34 -12.05
C ALA A 87 -26.26 15.97 -11.37
N ILE A 88 -26.29 17.28 -11.11
CA ILE A 88 -25.19 17.98 -10.43
C ILE A 88 -24.95 17.40 -9.03
N SER A 89 -26.01 17.12 -8.29
CA SER A 89 -25.91 16.57 -6.94
C SER A 89 -25.28 15.18 -6.95
N LEU A 90 -25.73 14.29 -7.85
CA LEU A 90 -25.17 12.96 -8.00
C LEU A 90 -23.72 13.00 -8.47
N SER A 91 -23.39 13.85 -9.45
CA SER A 91 -22.01 14.05 -9.91
C SER A 91 -21.10 14.51 -8.78
N ARG A 92 -21.54 15.42 -7.89
CA ARG A 92 -20.75 15.82 -6.71
C ARG A 92 -20.49 14.67 -5.76
N VAL A 93 -21.49 13.82 -5.50
CA VAL A 93 -21.33 12.64 -4.63
C VAL A 93 -20.34 11.65 -5.23
N GLN A 94 -20.44 11.36 -6.52
CA GLN A 94 -19.51 10.43 -7.18
C GLN A 94 -18.10 10.99 -7.29
N MET A 95 -17.98 12.29 -7.58
CA MET A 95 -16.69 12.97 -7.59
C MET A 95 -16.03 12.93 -6.21
N LYS A 96 -16.80 13.15 -5.15
CA LYS A 96 -16.29 13.02 -3.77
C LYS A 96 -15.80 11.60 -3.50
N ARG A 97 -16.58 10.57 -3.83
CA ARG A 97 -16.18 9.16 -3.64
C ARG A 97 -14.90 8.83 -4.42
N TYR A 98 -14.78 9.32 -5.64
CA TYR A 98 -13.59 9.14 -6.48
C TYR A 98 -12.34 9.74 -5.83
N PHE A 99 -12.44 10.95 -5.27
CA PHE A 99 -11.31 11.61 -4.61
C PHE A 99 -11.00 11.08 -3.21
N THR A 100 -11.98 10.55 -2.47
CA THR A 100 -11.74 10.12 -1.08
C THR A 100 -11.38 8.65 -0.95
N SER A 101 -11.92 7.76 -1.80
CA SER A 101 -11.74 6.29 -1.66
C SER A 101 -12.00 5.54 -2.97
N PRO A 102 -11.07 5.57 -3.94
CA PRO A 102 -11.26 4.89 -5.22
C PRO A 102 -11.01 3.37 -5.17
N THR A 103 -10.53 2.82 -4.05
CA THR A 103 -10.13 1.42 -3.95
C THR A 103 -11.23 0.56 -3.33
N VAL A 104 -11.66 -0.46 -4.06
CA VAL A 104 -12.48 -1.55 -3.52
C VAL A 104 -11.57 -2.76 -3.35
N ILE A 105 -11.53 -3.33 -2.15
CA ILE A 105 -10.85 -4.59 -1.89
C ILE A 105 -11.86 -5.70 -2.17
N SER A 106 -11.60 -6.50 -3.19
CA SER A 106 -12.37 -7.72 -3.46
C SER A 106 -11.57 -8.92 -3.02
N VAL A 107 -12.16 -9.77 -2.18
CA VAL A 107 -11.59 -11.07 -1.83
C VAL A 107 -12.08 -12.09 -2.84
N ASP A 108 -11.16 -12.69 -3.58
CA ASP A 108 -11.50 -13.81 -4.45
C ASP A 108 -11.79 -15.06 -3.61
N ARG A 109 -12.86 -15.76 -3.97
CA ARG A 109 -13.31 -16.98 -3.28
C ARG A 109 -12.83 -18.26 -3.96
N ASP A 110 -12.26 -18.16 -5.16
CA ASP A 110 -11.70 -19.33 -5.85
C ASP A 110 -10.27 -19.66 -5.39
N TYR A 111 -10.05 -19.64 -4.08
CA TYR A 111 -8.75 -19.95 -3.51
C TYR A 111 -8.45 -21.46 -3.51
N ARG A 112 -9.45 -22.32 -3.75
CA ARG A 112 -9.31 -23.79 -3.61
C ARG A 112 -8.42 -24.43 -4.68
N GLY A 113 -8.44 -23.91 -5.91
CA GLY A 113 -7.59 -24.40 -7.01
C GLY A 113 -6.26 -23.67 -7.15
N TRP A 114 -5.94 -22.75 -6.24
CA TRP A 114 -4.70 -21.98 -6.33
C TRP A 114 -3.52 -22.83 -5.82
N HIS A 115 -2.43 -22.86 -6.58
CA HIS A 115 -1.12 -23.28 -6.12
C HIS A 115 -0.37 -22.10 -5.50
N GLY A 116 -0.26 -22.11 -4.18
CA GLY A 116 0.52 -21.13 -3.43
C GLY A 116 1.94 -21.64 -3.14
N ALA A 117 2.91 -20.72 -3.07
CA ALA A 117 4.22 -21.04 -2.53
C ALA A 117 4.12 -21.14 -1.01
N LEU A 118 4.72 -22.18 -0.43
CA LEU A 118 4.86 -22.31 1.02
C LEU A 118 5.79 -21.22 1.56
N PRO A 119 5.55 -20.76 2.80
CA PRO A 119 6.41 -19.77 3.43
C PRO A 119 7.83 -20.29 3.60
N ALA A 120 8.78 -19.36 3.70
CA ALA A 120 10.11 -19.66 4.19
C ALA A 120 10.13 -19.57 5.71
N VAL A 121 11.05 -20.32 6.30
CA VAL A 121 11.30 -20.33 7.74
C VAL A 121 12.78 -20.05 7.96
N THR A 122 13.10 -18.98 8.68
CA THR A 122 14.48 -18.69 9.06
C THR A 122 14.68 -19.03 10.53
N LEU A 123 15.64 -19.91 10.81
CA LEU A 123 16.01 -20.35 12.15
C LEU A 123 17.38 -19.75 12.52
N CYS A 124 17.43 -19.00 13.60
CA CYS A 124 18.66 -18.48 14.19
C CYS A 124 18.84 -19.13 15.57
N TYR A 125 19.96 -19.81 15.81
CA TYR A 125 20.28 -20.34 17.14
C TYR A 125 20.49 -19.21 18.15
N TYR A 126 20.36 -19.48 19.45
CA TYR A 126 20.89 -18.57 20.47
C TYR A 126 22.37 -18.84 20.75
N ASP A 127 22.74 -20.12 20.78
CA ASP A 127 24.11 -20.58 20.94
C ASP A 127 24.64 -21.06 19.58
N HIS A 128 25.31 -20.14 18.90
CA HIS A 128 25.80 -20.33 17.55
C HIS A 128 27.16 -21.05 17.49
N ILE A 129 27.96 -21.01 18.56
CA ILE A 129 29.35 -21.45 18.49
C ILE A 129 29.49 -22.91 18.90
N ASP A 130 30.07 -23.70 18.00
CA ASP A 130 30.64 -25.00 18.34
C ASP A 130 32.01 -24.79 18.98
N SER A 131 32.10 -25.01 20.30
CA SER A 131 33.33 -24.78 21.07
C SER A 131 34.52 -25.61 20.59
N PHE A 132 34.27 -26.79 20.01
CA PHE A 132 35.33 -27.63 19.46
C PHE A 132 35.90 -27.01 18.17
N LYS A 133 35.02 -26.61 17.24
CA LYS A 133 35.44 -25.96 15.99
C LYS A 133 36.06 -24.59 16.23
N ALA A 134 35.55 -23.83 17.19
CA ALA A 134 36.14 -22.54 17.56
C ALA A 134 37.57 -22.70 18.08
N ASN A 135 37.83 -23.70 18.93
CA ASN A 135 39.18 -23.98 19.42
C ASN A 135 40.12 -24.42 18.28
N GLU A 136 39.64 -25.29 17.38
CA GLU A 136 40.41 -25.69 16.19
C GLU A 136 40.72 -24.49 15.28
N PHE A 137 39.75 -23.59 15.07
CA PHE A 137 39.93 -22.38 14.29
C PHE A 137 40.97 -21.45 14.92
N ILE A 138 40.92 -21.24 16.24
CA ILE A 138 41.89 -20.40 16.95
C ILE A 138 43.31 -20.95 16.82
N GLN A 139 43.45 -22.27 16.99
CA GLN A 139 44.73 -22.94 16.89
C GLN A 139 45.30 -22.85 15.47
N ASN A 140 44.47 -23.03 14.44
CA ASN A 140 44.92 -23.03 13.05
C ASN A 140 45.27 -21.63 12.53
N ASN A 141 44.53 -20.60 12.95
CA ASN A 141 44.70 -19.24 12.42
C ASN A 141 45.70 -18.40 13.21
N TRP A 142 45.73 -18.53 14.54
CA TRP A 142 46.57 -17.70 15.41
C TRP A 142 47.63 -18.48 16.19
N ASN A 143 47.66 -19.82 16.07
CA ASN A 143 48.60 -20.70 16.78
C ASN A 143 48.56 -20.52 18.31
N VAL A 144 47.35 -20.26 18.84
CA VAL A 144 47.07 -20.08 20.27
C VAL A 144 46.33 -21.31 20.80
N SER A 145 46.73 -21.78 21.98
CA SER A 145 46.14 -22.92 22.68
C SER A 145 45.34 -22.49 23.91
N ILE A 146 44.49 -23.38 24.43
CA ILE A 146 43.68 -23.15 25.66
C ILE A 146 44.54 -22.75 26.88
N VAL A 147 45.82 -23.11 26.89
CA VAL A 147 46.74 -22.82 28.01
C VAL A 147 47.25 -21.38 27.97
N ASP A 148 47.19 -20.74 26.81
CA ASP A 148 47.69 -19.39 26.61
C ASP A 148 46.76 -18.34 27.19
N LYS A 149 47.33 -17.28 27.75
CA LYS A 149 46.56 -16.19 28.39
C LYS A 149 45.66 -15.46 27.39
N ASP A 150 46.07 -15.42 26.13
CA ASP A 150 45.37 -14.71 25.07
C ASP A 150 44.20 -15.51 24.49
N TYR A 151 44.08 -16.81 24.80
CA TYR A 151 43.01 -17.67 24.27
C TYR A 151 41.62 -17.09 24.53
N PHE A 152 41.38 -16.60 25.75
CA PHE A 152 40.09 -16.00 26.11
C PHE A 152 39.80 -14.73 25.32
N TYR A 153 40.82 -13.97 24.91
CA TYR A 153 40.66 -12.78 24.08
C TYR A 153 40.21 -13.15 22.66
N PHE A 154 40.80 -14.18 22.05
CA PHE A 154 40.36 -14.69 20.74
C PHE A 154 38.96 -15.30 20.82
N MET A 155 38.66 -16.05 21.88
CA MET A 155 37.34 -16.63 22.07
C MET A 155 36.26 -15.53 22.23
N ASP A 156 36.55 -14.47 22.98
CA ASP A 156 35.66 -13.31 23.13
C ASP A 156 35.43 -12.58 21.81
N PHE A 157 36.43 -12.53 20.93
CA PHE A 157 36.29 -12.01 19.58
C PHE A 157 35.32 -12.87 18.75
N LEU A 158 35.50 -14.19 18.75
CA LEU A 158 34.60 -15.11 18.05
C LEU A 158 33.16 -14.96 18.54
N TYR A 159 32.94 -14.92 19.86
CA TYR A 159 31.61 -14.69 20.45
C TYR A 159 31.01 -13.36 20.03
N ALA A 160 31.80 -12.28 20.00
CA ALA A 160 31.31 -10.96 19.61
C ALA A 160 30.91 -10.91 18.13
N VAL A 161 31.68 -11.55 17.24
CA VAL A 161 31.37 -11.57 15.80
C VAL A 161 30.14 -12.41 15.50
N VAL A 162 30.01 -13.57 16.14
CA VAL A 162 28.87 -14.46 15.88
C VAL A 162 27.57 -13.91 16.47
N ASN A 163 27.65 -13.27 17.63
CA ASN A 163 26.50 -12.61 18.27
C ASN A 163 26.28 -11.17 17.77
N ALA A 164 26.99 -10.75 16.72
CA ALA A 164 26.84 -9.42 16.15
C ALA A 164 25.50 -9.32 15.40
N THR A 165 24.63 -8.46 15.91
CA THR A 165 23.36 -8.09 15.27
C THR A 165 23.43 -6.63 14.80
N ALA A 166 22.49 -6.23 13.95
CA ALA A 166 22.36 -4.84 13.50
C ALA A 166 22.35 -3.82 14.66
N SER A 167 21.80 -4.22 15.82
CA SER A 167 21.77 -3.38 17.03
C SER A 167 23.06 -3.40 17.86
N ASN A 168 23.90 -4.43 17.73
CA ASN A 168 25.01 -4.70 18.67
C ASN A 168 26.41 -4.67 18.03
N TYR A 169 26.58 -4.06 16.86
CA TYR A 169 27.89 -3.94 16.23
C TYR A 169 28.91 -3.12 17.03
N ALA A 170 28.46 -2.30 17.98
CA ALA A 170 29.35 -1.51 18.84
C ALA A 170 30.30 -2.38 19.68
N ASP A 171 29.91 -3.59 20.04
CA ASP A 171 30.73 -4.53 20.82
C ASP A 171 31.99 -4.99 20.08
N LEU A 172 32.02 -4.86 18.75
CA LEU A 172 33.19 -5.18 17.93
C LEU A 172 34.28 -4.11 17.98
N ALA A 173 33.95 -2.88 18.42
CA ALA A 173 34.90 -1.77 18.45
C ALA A 173 36.14 -2.07 19.32
N ARG A 174 36.00 -2.91 20.36
CA ARG A 174 37.10 -3.32 21.24
C ARG A 174 38.19 -4.16 20.57
N PHE A 175 37.90 -4.70 19.38
CA PHE A 175 38.83 -5.52 18.59
C PHE A 175 39.33 -4.79 17.34
N ALA A 176 38.82 -3.60 17.04
CA ALA A 176 39.09 -2.90 15.78
C ALA A 176 40.52 -2.35 15.65
N GLU A 177 41.23 -2.20 16.78
CA GLU A 177 42.61 -1.70 16.79
C GLU A 177 43.67 -2.83 16.70
N ASP A 178 43.25 -4.10 16.75
CA ASP A 178 44.16 -5.23 16.77
C ASP A 178 44.38 -5.79 15.36
N GLU A 179 45.56 -5.53 14.81
CA GLU A 179 45.98 -5.94 13.45
C GLU A 179 45.90 -7.46 13.23
N ARG A 180 45.88 -8.28 14.31
CA ARG A 180 45.76 -9.75 14.22
C ARG A 180 44.43 -10.22 13.63
N PHE A 181 43.41 -9.35 13.60
CA PHE A 181 42.09 -9.67 13.03
C PHE A 181 41.89 -9.15 11.61
N ASP A 182 42.79 -8.31 11.08
CA ASP A 182 42.62 -7.67 9.77
C ASP A 182 42.63 -8.66 8.60
N GLU A 183 43.34 -9.78 8.73
CA GLU A 183 43.46 -10.80 7.69
C GLU A 183 42.28 -11.79 7.66
N VAL A 184 41.35 -11.72 8.63
CA VAL A 184 40.29 -12.72 8.79
C VAL A 184 39.01 -12.33 8.07
N ASN A 185 38.56 -13.19 7.16
CA ASN A 185 37.23 -13.07 6.57
C ASN A 185 36.17 -13.51 7.59
N LEU A 186 35.47 -12.53 8.18
CA LEU A 186 34.44 -12.76 9.20
C LEU A 186 33.34 -13.73 8.74
N SER A 187 32.94 -13.66 7.46
CA SER A 187 31.86 -14.52 6.94
C SER A 187 32.28 -15.99 6.83
N GLU A 188 33.53 -16.25 6.46
CA GLU A 188 34.09 -17.61 6.39
C GLU A 188 34.37 -18.15 7.79
N MET A 189 34.87 -17.29 8.69
CA MET A 189 35.08 -17.62 10.09
C MET A 189 33.78 -18.07 10.75
N VAL A 190 32.70 -17.29 10.63
CA VAL A 190 31.40 -17.64 11.22
C VAL A 190 30.92 -18.98 10.66
N ARG A 191 31.01 -19.21 9.34
CA ARG A 191 30.65 -20.50 8.72
C ARG A 191 31.46 -21.68 9.26
N ALA A 192 32.73 -21.47 9.60
CA ALA A 192 33.61 -22.52 10.09
C ALA A 192 33.30 -22.92 11.55
N ILE A 193 32.96 -21.94 12.39
CA ILE A 193 32.75 -22.15 13.83
C ILE A 193 31.30 -22.40 14.21
N ASP A 194 30.34 -22.11 13.33
CA ASP A 194 28.93 -22.27 13.62
C ASP A 194 28.52 -23.75 13.80
N ARG A 195 27.52 -23.95 14.66
CA ARG A 195 26.92 -25.26 14.91
C ARG A 195 26.24 -25.78 13.64
N PRO A 196 26.46 -27.05 13.23
CA PRO A 196 25.79 -27.60 12.06
C PRO A 196 24.26 -27.65 12.27
N PHE A 197 23.52 -27.61 11.17
CA PHE A 197 22.07 -27.81 11.19
C PHE A 197 21.74 -29.27 11.54
N GLU A 198 21.15 -29.50 12.72
CA GLU A 198 20.87 -30.83 13.28
C GLU A 198 19.36 -31.17 13.33
N GLN A 199 18.49 -30.24 12.89
CA GLN A 199 17.05 -30.41 12.97
C GLN A 199 16.54 -31.40 11.93
N VAL A 200 15.51 -32.13 12.31
CA VAL A 200 14.77 -32.99 11.39
C VAL A 200 13.64 -32.17 10.78
N LEU A 201 13.63 -32.09 9.44
CA LEU A 201 12.55 -31.46 8.67
C LEU A 201 11.68 -32.53 8.03
N THR A 202 10.37 -32.37 8.18
CA THR A 202 9.36 -33.19 7.51
C THR A 202 8.41 -32.28 6.74
N SER A 203 8.22 -32.54 5.44
CA SER A 203 7.23 -31.87 4.61
C SER A 203 6.03 -32.77 4.31
N PHE A 204 4.98 -32.17 3.76
CA PHE A 204 3.81 -32.86 3.23
C PHE A 204 4.13 -33.82 2.07
N ASP A 205 5.11 -33.48 1.23
CA ASP A 205 5.54 -34.29 0.08
C ASP A 205 6.82 -35.07 0.40
N LYS A 206 6.64 -36.27 0.97
CA LYS A 206 7.75 -37.16 1.38
C LYS A 206 8.55 -37.74 0.22
N GLN A 207 8.07 -37.65 -1.02
CA GLN A 207 8.65 -38.37 -2.17
C GLN A 207 9.41 -37.43 -3.11
N ASN A 208 8.94 -36.18 -3.31
CA ASN A 208 9.54 -35.25 -4.27
C ASN A 208 10.01 -33.91 -3.67
N ALA A 209 9.74 -33.59 -2.40
CA ALA A 209 10.17 -32.31 -1.83
C ALA A 209 11.57 -32.39 -1.21
N SER A 210 12.60 -31.95 -1.96
CA SER A 210 13.86 -31.54 -1.36
C SER A 210 13.68 -30.16 -0.70
N ILE A 211 13.45 -30.12 0.61
CA ILE A 211 13.42 -28.86 1.35
C ILE A 211 14.82 -28.26 1.30
N GLN A 212 14.96 -27.06 0.72
CA GLN A 212 16.23 -26.36 0.68
C GLN A 212 16.53 -25.75 2.04
N ILE A 213 17.69 -26.07 2.59
CA ILE A 213 18.22 -25.51 3.83
C ILE A 213 19.57 -24.88 3.46
N ARG A 214 19.72 -23.60 3.76
CA ARG A 214 20.94 -22.86 3.45
C ARG A 214 21.33 -21.95 4.61
N PRO A 215 22.63 -21.90 4.95
CA PRO A 215 23.12 -20.87 5.84
C PRO A 215 23.09 -19.50 5.14
N VAL A 216 22.62 -18.49 5.85
CA VAL A 216 22.47 -17.11 5.37
C VAL A 216 22.93 -16.12 6.43
N MET A 217 23.51 -15.01 5.98
CA MET A 217 23.74 -13.84 6.84
C MET A 217 22.47 -12.99 6.85
N THR A 218 21.96 -12.68 8.04
CA THR A 218 20.77 -11.85 8.26
C THR A 218 21.11 -10.66 9.16
N GLU A 219 20.17 -9.75 9.37
CA GLU A 219 20.33 -8.63 10.33
C GLU A 219 20.48 -9.11 11.78
N ARG A 220 20.09 -10.36 12.06
CA ARG A 220 20.19 -11.01 13.38
C ARG A 220 21.45 -11.86 13.54
N GLY A 221 22.33 -11.86 12.53
CA GLY A 221 23.52 -12.69 12.49
C GLY A 221 23.37 -13.88 11.54
N TYR A 222 24.12 -14.93 11.80
CA TYR A 222 24.17 -16.12 10.94
C TYR A 222 23.07 -17.11 11.29
N CYS A 223 22.25 -17.45 10.31
CA CYS A 223 21.03 -18.23 10.48
C CYS A 223 20.85 -19.25 9.34
N TYR A 224 19.88 -20.13 9.50
CA TYR A 224 19.50 -21.13 8.51
C TYR A 224 18.15 -20.77 7.89
N ALA A 225 18.13 -20.50 6.59
CA ALA A 225 16.92 -20.27 5.83
C ALA A 225 16.43 -21.58 5.20
N ILE A 226 15.15 -21.88 5.42
CA ILE A 226 14.45 -23.08 4.98
C ILE A 226 13.40 -22.66 3.95
N ASN A 227 13.36 -23.35 2.81
CA ASN A 227 12.40 -23.10 1.72
C ASN A 227 12.43 -21.66 1.18
N SER A 228 13.59 -21.01 1.20
CA SER A 228 13.78 -19.65 0.65
C SER A 228 14.67 -19.67 -0.60
N PRO A 229 14.12 -19.34 -1.78
CA PRO A 229 14.91 -19.05 -2.99
C PRO A 229 16.01 -18.01 -2.78
N MET A 230 15.74 -16.97 -1.99
CA MET A 230 16.71 -15.89 -1.72
C MET A 230 17.95 -16.37 -0.97
N SER A 231 17.85 -17.52 -0.28
CA SER A 231 18.96 -18.06 0.49
C SER A 231 20.18 -18.44 -0.36
N GLU A 232 20.02 -18.77 -1.65
CA GLU A 232 21.18 -19.09 -2.50
C GLU A 232 22.00 -17.85 -2.85
N ILE A 233 21.31 -16.72 -3.03
CA ILE A 233 21.94 -15.42 -3.28
C ILE A 233 22.62 -14.93 -2.01
N LEU A 234 21.93 -15.02 -0.86
CA LEU A 234 22.48 -14.62 0.44
C LEU A 234 23.63 -15.51 0.93
N ALA A 235 23.68 -16.76 0.47
CA ALA A 235 24.82 -17.65 0.71
C ALA A 235 26.08 -17.25 -0.09
N GLY A 236 26.00 -16.25 -0.98
CA GLY A 236 27.11 -15.75 -1.78
C GLY A 236 27.38 -16.57 -3.05
N ARG A 237 26.39 -17.33 -3.54
CA ARG A 237 26.51 -18.03 -4.82
C ARG A 237 26.17 -17.09 -5.97
N ASN A 238 26.98 -17.12 -7.02
CA ASN A 238 26.73 -16.36 -8.25
C ASN A 238 25.79 -17.18 -9.13
N ILE A 239 24.48 -17.00 -8.93
CA ILE A 239 23.42 -17.73 -9.64
C ILE A 239 22.52 -16.72 -10.33
N GLU A 240 22.16 -16.96 -11.59
CA GLU A 240 21.15 -16.16 -12.26
C GLU A 240 19.77 -16.45 -11.65
N TYR A 241 18.92 -15.44 -11.53
CA TYR A 241 17.58 -15.57 -10.94
C TYR A 241 16.73 -16.72 -11.56
N LYS A 242 16.98 -17.05 -12.84
CA LYS A 242 16.27 -18.11 -13.56
C LYS A 242 16.60 -19.52 -13.07
N ASP A 243 17.80 -19.70 -12.51
CA ASP A 243 18.31 -20.99 -12.05
C ASP A 243 18.08 -21.19 -10.55
N VAL A 244 17.52 -20.18 -9.87
CA VAL A 244 17.20 -20.27 -8.45
C VAL A 244 16.11 -21.31 -8.23
N ILE A 245 16.35 -22.20 -7.27
CA ILE A 245 15.42 -23.24 -6.88
C ILE A 245 14.13 -22.61 -6.36
N GLN A 246 13.01 -22.96 -6.96
CA GLN A 246 11.69 -22.46 -6.59
C GLN A 246 11.24 -23.04 -5.25
N PRO A 247 10.45 -22.28 -4.46
CA PRO A 247 9.93 -22.78 -3.19
C PRO A 247 8.92 -23.90 -3.43
N LEU A 248 8.71 -24.72 -2.40
CA LEU A 248 7.67 -25.75 -2.44
C LEU A 248 6.31 -25.11 -2.67
N THR A 249 5.60 -25.59 -3.68
CA THR A 249 4.23 -25.15 -3.98
C THR A 249 3.23 -26.19 -3.51
N CYS A 250 2.09 -25.74 -3.00
CA CYS A 250 1.02 -26.63 -2.59
C CYS A 250 -0.34 -26.08 -3.05
N GLU A 251 -1.25 -26.99 -3.40
CA GLU A 251 -2.63 -26.64 -3.72
C GLU A 251 -3.42 -26.37 -2.44
N TYR A 252 -4.04 -25.21 -2.35
CA TYR A 252 -4.78 -24.79 -1.14
C TYR A 252 -5.95 -25.71 -0.80
N GLY A 253 -6.64 -26.28 -1.80
CA GLY A 253 -7.78 -27.16 -1.61
C GLY A 253 -7.46 -28.46 -0.87
N SER A 254 -6.20 -28.90 -0.89
CA SER A 254 -5.80 -30.20 -0.34
C SER A 254 -5.70 -30.23 1.19
N GLN A 255 -5.70 -29.07 1.88
CA GLN A 255 -5.62 -28.93 3.35
C GLN A 255 -4.47 -29.69 4.05
N GLN A 256 -3.45 -30.13 3.31
CA GLN A 256 -2.38 -30.98 3.83
C GLN A 256 -0.98 -30.34 3.69
N CYS A 257 -0.91 -29.03 3.45
CA CYS A 257 0.33 -28.32 3.19
C CYS A 257 1.01 -27.91 4.52
N PHE A 258 2.10 -28.58 4.89
CA PHE A 258 2.86 -28.25 6.09
C PHE A 258 4.37 -28.48 5.93
N ILE A 259 5.12 -27.73 6.73
CA ILE A 259 6.53 -27.99 7.05
C ILE A 259 6.60 -28.13 8.57
N LYS A 260 7.11 -29.27 9.02
CA LYS A 260 7.35 -29.58 10.43
C LYS A 260 8.85 -29.61 10.69
N MET A 261 9.27 -28.96 11.77
CA MET A 261 10.65 -28.93 12.23
C MET A 261 10.69 -29.34 13.70
N ASP A 262 11.49 -30.37 14.00
CA ASP A 262 11.70 -30.89 15.35
C ASP A 262 13.05 -30.39 15.89
N LEU A 263 13.05 -29.67 17.02
CA LEU A 263 14.26 -29.20 17.69
C LEU A 263 14.60 -30.09 18.89
N TYR A 264 15.66 -30.89 18.79
CA TYR A 264 16.04 -31.80 19.88
C TYR A 264 16.85 -31.14 20.99
N GLU A 265 17.95 -30.47 20.63
CA GLU A 265 18.96 -29.99 21.60
C GLU A 265 19.26 -28.50 21.49
N SER A 266 18.62 -27.81 20.56
CA SER A 266 18.95 -26.42 20.26
C SER A 266 17.84 -25.48 20.70
N THR A 267 18.25 -24.33 21.21
CA THR A 267 17.38 -23.18 21.46
C THR A 267 17.64 -22.12 20.40
N GLY A 268 16.61 -21.37 20.04
CA GLY A 268 16.75 -20.36 19.00
C GLY A 268 15.51 -19.53 18.80
N THR A 269 15.49 -18.83 17.67
CA THR A 269 14.40 -18.01 17.21
C THR A 269 14.02 -18.40 15.81
N VAL A 270 12.73 -18.42 15.53
CA VAL A 270 12.19 -18.67 14.19
C VAL A 270 11.37 -17.48 13.73
N ASP A 271 11.58 -17.15 12.47
CA ASP A 271 10.79 -16.20 11.71
C ASP A 271 10.12 -16.92 10.52
N VAL A 272 8.84 -16.63 10.30
CA VAL A 272 8.04 -17.18 9.19
C VAL A 272 7.68 -16.03 8.28
N HIS A 273 8.26 -16.05 7.08
CA HIS A 273 8.14 -14.95 6.13
C HIS A 273 7.87 -15.45 4.71
N SER A 274 7.65 -14.52 3.78
CA SER A 274 7.51 -14.86 2.36
C SER A 274 8.77 -15.57 1.85
N PRO A 275 8.66 -16.60 0.99
CA PRO A 275 9.84 -17.28 0.44
C PRO A 275 10.76 -16.34 -0.36
N PHE A 276 10.22 -15.24 -0.86
CA PHE A 276 10.96 -14.24 -1.64
C PHE A 276 11.49 -13.06 -0.81
N GLU A 277 11.40 -13.15 0.51
CA GLU A 277 11.83 -12.12 1.45
C GLU A 277 12.99 -12.62 2.32
N VAL A 278 13.75 -11.69 2.90
CA VAL A 278 14.84 -11.95 3.83
C VAL A 278 14.35 -11.68 5.25
N SER A 279 14.70 -12.54 6.20
CA SER A 279 14.36 -12.32 7.61
C SER A 279 15.02 -11.03 8.11
N ALA A 280 14.18 -10.12 8.61
CA ALA A 280 14.58 -8.81 9.14
C ALA A 280 14.62 -8.81 10.67
N SER A 281 15.29 -7.83 11.27
CA SER A 281 15.34 -7.65 12.72
C SER A 281 13.96 -7.42 13.34
N ASP A 282 13.06 -6.79 12.59
CA ASP A 282 11.74 -6.32 13.04
C ASP A 282 10.62 -7.36 12.80
N ALA A 283 10.99 -8.57 12.38
CA ALA A 283 10.05 -9.63 12.08
C ALA A 283 9.31 -10.14 13.34
N ASN A 284 8.21 -10.86 13.14
CA ASN A 284 7.45 -11.46 14.23
C ASN A 284 8.08 -12.79 14.64
N ILE A 285 8.88 -12.75 15.70
CA ILE A 285 9.80 -13.82 16.03
C ILE A 285 9.25 -14.70 17.14
N ILE A 286 9.37 -16.01 16.92
CA ILE A 286 8.96 -17.04 17.87
C ILE A 286 10.21 -17.59 18.54
N ALA A 287 10.32 -17.41 19.86
CA ALA A 287 11.38 -18.03 20.64
C ALA A 287 11.10 -19.53 20.79
N LEU A 288 12.16 -20.33 20.68
CA LEU A 288 12.11 -21.78 20.77
C LEU A 288 13.01 -22.29 21.87
N HIS A 289 12.48 -23.22 22.63
CA HIS A 289 13.15 -23.95 23.67
C HIS A 289 13.54 -25.35 23.21
N LYS A 290 14.38 -25.99 24.02
CA LYS A 290 14.82 -27.36 23.77
C LYS A 290 13.61 -28.29 23.78
N SER A 291 13.54 -29.20 22.81
CA SER A 291 12.43 -30.16 22.64
C SER A 291 11.10 -29.54 22.20
N ASP A 292 11.10 -28.29 21.71
CA ASP A 292 9.93 -27.72 21.06
C ASP A 292 9.74 -28.30 19.65
N GLU A 293 8.48 -28.51 19.29
CA GLU A 293 8.05 -28.92 17.95
C GLU A 293 7.34 -27.74 17.28
N ILE A 294 7.74 -27.42 16.05
CA ILE A 294 7.08 -26.38 15.26
C ILE A 294 6.44 -27.02 14.03
N ILE A 295 5.16 -26.70 13.85
CA ILE A 295 4.43 -27.02 12.63
C ILE A 295 3.99 -25.72 11.98
N ALA A 296 4.65 -25.38 10.86
CA ALA A 296 4.18 -24.34 9.97
C ALA A 296 3.11 -24.96 9.05
N SER A 297 1.84 -24.70 9.37
CA SER A 297 0.71 -25.13 8.54
C SER A 297 0.20 -23.97 7.68
N PHE A 298 0.05 -24.23 6.39
CA PHE A 298 -0.46 -23.24 5.47
C PHE A 298 -1.98 -23.39 5.35
N LYS A 299 -2.72 -22.40 5.87
CA LYS A 299 -4.19 -22.43 5.92
C LYS A 299 -4.79 -21.10 5.47
N VAL A 300 -5.85 -21.17 4.68
CA VAL A 300 -6.67 -20.00 4.37
C VAL A 300 -7.57 -19.69 5.57
N LEU A 301 -7.45 -18.47 6.08
CA LEU A 301 -8.39 -17.92 7.05
C LEU A 301 -9.48 -17.20 6.27
N GLU A 302 -10.67 -17.80 6.21
CA GLU A 302 -11.86 -17.08 5.75
C GLU A 302 -12.17 -16.00 6.79
N THR A 303 -11.88 -14.74 6.48
CA THR A 303 -12.31 -13.61 7.30
C THR A 303 -13.82 -13.46 7.10
N VAL A 304 -14.58 -13.84 8.13
CA VAL A 304 -16.05 -13.74 8.17
C VAL A 304 -16.50 -12.31 8.39
#